data_AF-A0A0D0CHA6-F1
#
_entry.id   AF-A0A0D0CHA6-F1
#
_cell.length_a   1.000
_cell.length_b   1.000
_cell.length_c   1.000
_cell.angle_alpha   90.00
_cell.angle_beta   90.00
_cell.angle_gamma   90.00
#
_symmetry.space_group_name_H-M   'P 1'
#
loop_
_entity.id
_entity.type
_entity.pdbx_description
1 polymer ?
#
loop_
_entity_poly.entity_id
_entity_poly.type
_entity_poly.pdbx_seq_one_letter_code
_entity_poly.pdbx_strand_id
1 'polypeptide(L)'
;KPLHPPMRALQIQVLAQYGVECPELFRKKLQVDPEIFDSILDQLSDHLIFQSQSNNPQLPIAVQLTIFLNHAGHYGNVISPEDVALWAGVSVRNVVNCTNRVMMAILDQHDHFLQFLPSNSCDHVHAKEFAANTSCPGWQGGFLAADGSVIPLFQKPGFYGEPFFDWKSNYSLNCQVCHEFLGIC
;
A
#
# COMPACT_ATOMS: atom_id res chain seq x y z
N LYS A 1 -3.04 -44.36 7.08
CA LYS A 1 -2.53 -43.13 7.75
C LYS A 1 -3.15 -41.95 7.00
N PRO A 2 -4.08 -41.18 7.59
CA PRO A 2 -4.73 -40.14 6.83
C PRO A 2 -3.73 -39.00 6.58
N LEU A 3 -3.69 -38.58 5.32
CA LEU A 3 -2.98 -37.42 4.82
C LEU A 3 -3.56 -36.19 5.54
N HIS A 4 -2.77 -35.54 6.38
CA HIS A 4 -3.18 -34.25 6.94
C HIS A 4 -3.46 -33.31 5.75
N PRO A 5 -4.63 -32.64 5.71
CA PRO A 5 -4.84 -31.54 4.79
C PRO A 5 -3.76 -30.48 5.09
N PRO A 6 -3.24 -29.74 4.10
CA PRO A 6 -2.35 -28.63 4.39
C PRO A 6 -3.12 -27.67 5.31
N MET A 7 -2.58 -27.39 6.49
CA MET A 7 -3.08 -26.34 7.37
C MET A 7 -3.10 -25.04 6.57
N ARG A 8 -4.29 -24.65 6.09
CA ARG A 8 -4.57 -23.29 5.64
C ARG A 8 -4.68 -22.41 6.88
N ALA A 9 -3.54 -22.11 7.50
CA ALA A 9 -3.49 -21.05 8.50
C ALA A 9 -3.81 -19.73 7.77
N LEU A 10 -4.82 -19.01 8.26
CA LEU A 10 -5.31 -17.74 7.70
C LEU A 10 -4.16 -16.71 7.77
N GLN A 11 -3.55 -16.35 6.64
CA GLN A 11 -2.33 -15.51 6.64
C GLN A 11 -2.53 -14.15 7.34
N ILE A 12 -3.75 -13.61 7.31
CA ILE A 12 -4.11 -12.37 8.03
C ILE A 12 -4.06 -12.51 9.56
N GLN A 13 -4.49 -13.65 10.12
CA GLN A 13 -4.46 -13.86 11.58
C GLN A 13 -3.03 -13.94 12.10
N VAL A 14 -2.08 -14.30 11.24
CA VAL A 14 -0.65 -14.38 11.57
C VAL A 14 0.03 -13.01 11.41
N LEU A 15 -0.56 -12.05 10.67
CA LEU A 15 0.06 -10.73 10.46
C LEU A 15 0.16 -9.85 11.71
N ALA A 16 -0.79 -9.98 12.64
CA ALA A 16 -0.69 -9.33 13.95
C ALA A 16 0.49 -9.85 14.80
N GLN A 17 1.00 -11.05 14.51
CA GLN A 17 2.20 -11.61 15.16
C GLN A 17 3.50 -11.27 14.37
N TYR A 18 3.40 -11.04 13.06
CA TYR A 18 4.57 -10.79 12.20
C TYR A 18 5.25 -9.43 12.37
N GLY A 19 4.54 -8.39 12.85
CA GLY A 19 5.15 -7.07 13.06
C GLY A 19 6.37 -7.10 13.99
N VAL A 20 6.39 -8.05 14.94
CA VAL A 20 7.47 -8.23 15.92
C VAL A 20 8.48 -9.30 15.48
N GLU A 21 8.02 -10.41 14.86
CA GLU A 21 8.89 -11.54 14.55
C GLU A 21 9.60 -11.44 13.19
N CYS A 22 9.00 -10.78 12.18
CA CYS A 22 9.54 -10.66 10.82
C CYS A 22 9.11 -9.34 10.13
N PRO A 23 9.68 -8.18 10.51
CA PRO A 23 9.32 -6.88 9.95
C PRO A 23 9.51 -6.78 8.43
N GLU A 24 10.49 -7.50 7.86
CA GLU A 24 10.73 -7.54 6.42
C GLU A 24 9.57 -8.15 5.63
N LEU A 25 8.94 -9.20 6.16
CA LEU A 25 7.78 -9.82 5.52
C LEU A 25 6.55 -8.92 5.63
N PHE A 26 6.41 -8.22 6.76
CA PHE A 26 5.35 -7.24 6.98
C PHE A 26 5.44 -6.09 5.96
N ARG A 27 6.63 -5.48 5.83
CA ARG A 27 6.91 -4.45 4.81
C ARG A 27 6.66 -4.95 3.40
N LYS A 28 7.14 -6.15 3.05
CA LYS A 28 6.92 -6.72 1.71
C LYS A 28 5.43 -6.90 1.38
N LYS A 29 4.60 -7.20 2.38
CA LYS A 29 3.18 -7.45 2.21
C LYS A 29 2.35 -6.17 2.23
N LEU A 30 2.56 -5.32 3.21
CA LEU A 30 1.74 -4.13 3.45
C LEU A 30 2.36 -2.83 2.94
N GLN A 31 3.63 -2.86 2.53
CA GLN A 31 4.42 -1.69 2.09
C GLN A 31 4.45 -0.55 3.11
N VAL A 32 4.38 -0.90 4.39
CA VAL A 32 4.46 0.03 5.51
C VAL A 32 5.27 -0.59 6.64
N ASP A 33 5.94 0.25 7.42
CA ASP A 33 6.60 -0.16 8.65
C ASP A 33 5.59 -0.55 9.73
N PRO A 34 5.89 -1.53 10.60
CA PRO A 34 5.02 -1.90 11.71
C PRO A 34 4.65 -0.72 12.62
N GLU A 35 5.62 0.15 12.94
CA GLU A 35 5.38 1.33 13.78
C GLU A 35 4.41 2.33 13.15
N ILE A 36 4.54 2.53 11.83
CA ILE A 36 3.62 3.39 11.06
C ILE A 36 2.24 2.74 10.98
N PHE A 37 2.17 1.42 10.80
CA PHE A 37 0.91 0.68 10.82
C PHE A 37 0.17 0.87 12.15
N ASP A 38 0.87 0.71 13.27
CA ASP A 38 0.29 0.89 14.61
C ASP A 38 -0.17 2.34 14.82
N SER A 39 0.62 3.32 14.36
CA SER A 39 0.22 4.74 14.41
C SER A 39 -1.04 5.03 13.59
N ILE A 40 -1.17 4.46 12.38
CA ILE A 40 -2.38 4.59 11.56
C ILE A 40 -3.55 3.89 12.26
N LEU A 41 -3.33 2.70 12.83
CA LEU A 41 -4.36 1.94 13.51
C LEU A 41 -4.91 2.71 14.71
N ASP A 42 -4.05 3.32 15.53
CA ASP A 42 -4.45 4.15 16.67
C ASP A 42 -5.31 5.35 16.23
N GLN A 43 -4.91 6.04 15.17
CA GLN A 43 -5.66 7.18 14.61
C GLN A 43 -7.03 6.77 14.05
N LEU A 44 -7.14 5.56 13.51
CA LEU A 44 -8.39 5.03 12.97
C LEU A 44 -9.30 4.40 14.02
N SER A 45 -8.79 4.07 15.21
CA SER A 45 -9.49 3.26 16.21
C SER A 45 -10.78 3.90 16.73
N ASP A 46 -10.84 5.22 16.81
CA ASP A 46 -12.01 5.96 17.31
C ASP A 46 -13.05 6.28 16.23
N HIS A 47 -12.79 5.93 14.96
CA HIS A 47 -13.68 6.33 13.88
C HIS A 47 -14.99 5.53 13.87
N LEU A 48 -16.12 6.26 13.87
CA LEU A 48 -17.48 5.71 13.88
C LEU A 48 -17.79 4.68 12.78
N ILE A 49 -17.08 4.71 11.65
CA ILE A 49 -17.33 3.81 10.52
C ILE A 49 -16.99 2.34 10.85
N PHE A 50 -16.09 2.13 11.82
CA PHE A 50 -15.71 0.81 12.31
C PHE A 50 -16.62 0.30 13.43
N GLN A 51 -17.53 1.13 13.93
CA GLN A 51 -18.51 0.74 14.94
C GLN A 51 -19.70 0.04 14.26
N SER A 52 -19.93 -1.23 14.56
CA SER A 52 -21.10 -1.96 14.04
C SER A 52 -22.34 -1.60 14.85
N GLN A 53 -23.32 -0.95 14.21
CA GLN A 53 -24.68 -0.84 14.75
C GLN A 53 -25.56 -2.04 14.38
N SER A 54 -24.98 -3.08 13.77
CA SER A 54 -25.72 -4.25 13.27
C SER A 54 -25.43 -5.49 14.11
N ASN A 55 -26.35 -6.46 14.06
CA ASN A 55 -26.20 -7.77 14.72
C ASN A 55 -25.05 -8.62 14.15
N ASN A 56 -24.44 -8.20 13.04
CA ASN A 56 -23.28 -8.87 12.47
C ASN A 56 -22.02 -8.10 12.90
N PRO A 57 -21.09 -8.76 13.61
CA PRO A 57 -19.84 -8.11 14.01
C PRO A 57 -19.02 -7.75 12.76
N GLN A 58 -18.45 -6.55 12.74
CA GLN A 58 -17.47 -6.16 11.74
C GLN A 58 -16.13 -6.88 12.02
N LEU A 59 -15.30 -6.99 10.99
CA LEU A 59 -13.91 -7.41 11.18
C LEU A 59 -13.16 -6.38 12.05
N PRO A 60 -12.19 -6.80 12.88
CA PRO A 60 -11.35 -5.88 13.64
C PRO A 60 -10.67 -4.83 12.74
N ILE A 61 -10.48 -3.61 13.23
CA ILE A 61 -9.93 -2.49 12.45
C ILE A 61 -8.56 -2.84 11.87
N ALA A 62 -7.69 -3.46 12.67
CA ALA A 62 -6.39 -3.95 12.22
C ALA A 62 -6.47 -4.90 11.02
N VAL A 63 -7.49 -5.77 10.98
CA VAL A 63 -7.73 -6.68 9.84
C VAL A 63 -8.23 -5.90 8.62
N GLN A 64 -9.13 -4.93 8.81
CA GLN A 64 -9.62 -4.10 7.70
C GLN A 64 -8.48 -3.27 7.09
N LEU A 65 -7.63 -2.67 7.94
CA LEU A 65 -6.45 -1.90 7.54
C LEU A 65 -5.42 -2.79 6.82
N THR A 66 -5.16 -3.99 7.33
CA THR A 66 -4.28 -4.99 6.68
C THR A 66 -4.76 -5.34 5.27
N ILE A 67 -6.07 -5.59 5.11
CA ILE A 67 -6.68 -5.87 3.80
C ILE A 67 -6.51 -4.67 2.86
N PHE A 68 -6.80 -3.47 3.35
CA PHE A 68 -6.66 -2.24 2.57
C PHE A 68 -5.23 -2.02 2.10
N LEU A 69 -4.23 -2.12 2.99
CA LEU A 69 -2.82 -1.89 2.64
C LEU A 69 -2.27 -2.95 1.68
N ASN A 70 -2.60 -4.23 1.88
CA ASN A 70 -2.22 -5.28 0.93
C ASN A 70 -2.92 -5.09 -0.44
N HIS A 71 -4.14 -4.55 -0.47
CA HIS A 71 -4.82 -4.26 -1.73
C HIS A 71 -4.24 -3.02 -2.42
N ALA A 72 -3.98 -1.94 -1.68
CA ALA A 72 -3.52 -0.66 -2.20
C ALA A 72 -2.03 -0.68 -2.60
N GLY A 73 -1.17 -1.28 -1.78
CA GLY A 73 0.27 -1.34 -2.06
C GLY A 73 0.59 -2.12 -3.35
N HIS A 74 -0.24 -3.09 -3.72
CA HIS A 74 -0.05 -3.89 -4.93
C HIS A 74 -0.93 -3.41 -6.10
N TYR A 75 -1.58 -2.25 -5.97
CA TYR A 75 -2.39 -1.67 -7.04
C TYR A 75 -1.50 -1.09 -8.13
N GLY A 76 -1.72 -1.53 -9.38
CA GLY A 76 -0.79 -1.34 -10.51
C GLY A 76 -0.04 -2.62 -10.90
N ASN A 77 -0.10 -3.67 -10.07
CA ASN A 77 0.53 -4.96 -10.33
C ASN A 77 -0.46 -6.13 -10.09
N VAL A 78 -1.53 -6.18 -10.88
CA VAL A 78 -2.32 -7.42 -11.13
C VAL A 78 -3.02 -8.05 -9.90
N ILE A 79 -3.07 -7.44 -8.71
CA ILE A 79 -3.81 -8.04 -7.59
C ILE A 79 -5.32 -7.74 -7.71
N SER A 80 -6.13 -8.79 -7.90
CA SER A 80 -7.58 -8.67 -7.95
C SER A 80 -8.18 -8.73 -6.53
N PRO A 81 -9.40 -8.19 -6.30
CA PRO A 81 -10.13 -8.42 -5.05
C PRO A 81 -10.29 -9.91 -4.70
N GLU A 82 -10.36 -10.79 -5.70
CA GLU A 82 -10.37 -12.25 -5.56
C GLU A 82 -9.05 -12.78 -4.97
N ASP A 83 -7.91 -12.29 -5.44
CA ASP A 83 -6.59 -12.68 -4.91
C ASP A 83 -6.43 -12.23 -3.45
N VAL A 84 -6.84 -10.99 -3.16
CA VAL A 84 -6.83 -10.46 -1.78
C VAL A 84 -7.78 -11.27 -0.89
N ALA A 85 -8.97 -11.63 -1.39
CA ALA A 85 -9.94 -12.44 -0.65
C ALA A 85 -9.39 -13.84 -0.31
N LEU A 86 -8.73 -14.48 -1.29
CA LEU A 86 -8.08 -15.78 -1.11
C LEU A 86 -6.95 -15.69 -0.08
N TRP A 87 -6.12 -14.65 -0.17
CA TRP A 87 -5.03 -14.39 0.78
C TRP A 87 -5.55 -14.13 2.20
N ALA A 88 -6.58 -13.31 2.30
CA ALA A 88 -7.21 -12.90 3.55
C ALA A 88 -8.06 -13.97 4.21
N GLY A 89 -8.52 -14.96 3.44
CA GLY A 89 -9.50 -15.95 3.90
C GLY A 89 -10.88 -15.34 4.15
N VAL A 90 -11.26 -14.30 3.41
CA VAL A 90 -12.56 -13.61 3.51
C VAL A 90 -13.29 -13.62 2.18
N SER A 91 -14.55 -13.18 2.14
CA SER A 91 -15.27 -13.00 0.87
C SER A 91 -14.77 -11.76 0.11
N VAL A 92 -14.88 -11.75 -1.21
CA VAL A 92 -14.60 -10.57 -2.04
C VAL A 92 -15.39 -9.34 -1.57
N ARG A 93 -16.66 -9.54 -1.18
CA ARG A 93 -17.50 -8.48 -0.60
C ARG A 93 -16.89 -7.90 0.68
N ASN A 94 -16.26 -8.71 1.52
CA ASN A 94 -15.56 -8.22 2.70
C ASN A 94 -14.32 -7.41 2.31
N VAL A 95 -13.54 -7.83 1.30
CA VAL A 95 -12.39 -7.05 0.81
C VAL A 95 -12.82 -5.65 0.37
N VAL A 96 -13.88 -5.57 -0.45
CA VAL A 96 -14.41 -4.29 -0.93
C VAL A 96 -14.93 -3.44 0.25
N ASN A 97 -15.68 -4.03 1.18
CA ASN A 97 -16.20 -3.32 2.35
C ASN A 97 -15.06 -2.79 3.25
N CYS A 98 -14.03 -3.59 3.51
CA CYS A 98 -12.87 -3.16 4.31
C CYS A 98 -12.13 -2.02 3.60
N THR A 99 -11.88 -2.17 2.30
CA THR A 99 -11.22 -1.15 1.48
C THR A 99 -11.96 0.17 1.54
N ASN A 100 -13.28 0.14 1.33
CA ASN A 100 -14.12 1.34 1.36
C ASN A 100 -14.14 2.00 2.73
N ARG A 101 -14.24 1.22 3.82
CA ARG A 101 -14.27 1.78 5.19
C ARG A 101 -12.98 2.46 5.56
N VAL A 102 -11.84 1.81 5.29
CA VAL A 102 -10.51 2.39 5.56
C VAL A 102 -10.29 3.64 4.71
N MET A 103 -10.62 3.58 3.42
CA MET A 103 -10.52 4.74 2.53
C MET A 103 -11.39 5.91 3.02
N MET A 104 -12.65 5.66 3.39
CA MET A 104 -13.53 6.68 3.94
C MET A 104 -12.97 7.28 5.24
N ALA A 105 -12.40 6.46 6.12
CA ALA A 105 -11.83 6.93 7.37
C ALA A 105 -10.59 7.82 7.18
N ILE A 106 -9.73 7.44 6.23
CA ILE A 106 -8.56 8.25 5.84
C ILE A 106 -9.02 9.58 5.22
N LEU A 107 -10.05 9.55 4.37
CA LEU A 107 -10.58 10.75 3.71
C LEU A 107 -11.29 11.69 4.70
N ASP A 108 -11.99 11.18 5.71
CA ASP A 108 -12.62 12.01 6.74
C ASP A 108 -11.55 12.76 7.57
N GLN A 109 -10.42 12.10 7.80
CA GLN A 109 -9.27 12.65 8.51
C GLN A 109 -8.17 13.18 7.56
N HIS A 110 -8.54 13.64 6.35
CA HIS A 110 -7.56 13.94 5.30
C HIS A 110 -6.47 14.94 5.72
N ASP A 111 -6.82 16.01 6.44
CA ASP A 111 -5.86 17.02 6.91
C ASP A 111 -4.83 16.46 7.89
N HIS A 112 -5.16 15.34 8.55
CA HIS A 112 -4.26 14.66 9.48
C HIS A 112 -3.37 13.65 8.76
N PHE A 113 -3.93 12.88 7.80
CA PHE A 113 -3.18 11.86 7.06
C PHE A 113 -2.39 12.39 5.85
N LEU A 114 -2.87 13.45 5.20
CA LEU A 114 -2.33 13.97 3.93
C LEU A 114 -1.69 15.34 4.15
N GLN A 115 -0.66 15.39 5.00
CA GLN A 115 0.12 16.60 5.23
C GLN A 115 1.36 16.61 4.35
N PHE A 116 1.57 17.72 3.64
CA PHE A 116 2.89 18.00 3.08
C PHE A 116 3.84 18.39 4.20
N LEU A 117 5.05 17.81 4.15
CA LEU A 117 6.13 18.18 5.06
C LEU A 117 6.33 19.70 5.05
N PRO A 118 6.21 20.39 6.20
CA PRO A 118 6.51 21.81 6.29
C PRO A 118 7.89 22.10 5.71
N SER A 119 8.05 23.22 5.02
CA SER A 119 9.30 23.52 4.30
C SER A 119 10.56 23.61 5.18
N ASN A 120 10.37 23.68 6.50
CA ASN A 120 11.41 23.72 7.53
C ASN A 120 11.49 22.45 8.39
N SER A 121 10.71 21.40 8.09
CA SER A 121 10.86 20.14 8.82
C SER A 121 12.21 19.49 8.51
N CYS A 122 12.72 18.73 9.47
CA CYS A 122 13.96 17.97 9.32
C CYS A 122 13.92 17.10 8.05
N ASP A 123 12.80 16.40 7.84
CA ASP A 123 12.61 15.50 6.69
C ASP A 123 12.54 16.26 5.36
N HIS A 124 11.95 17.46 5.33
CA HIS A 124 11.92 18.28 4.11
C HIS A 124 13.31 18.74 3.71
N VAL A 125 14.14 19.13 4.69
CA VAL A 125 15.53 19.53 4.46
C VAL A 125 16.36 18.32 4.00
N HIS A 126 16.27 17.19 4.70
CA HIS A 126 16.96 15.96 4.32
C HIS A 126 16.56 15.47 2.93
N ALA A 127 15.28 15.52 2.56
CA ALA A 127 14.82 15.13 1.23
C ALA A 127 15.44 16.00 0.13
N LYS A 128 15.55 17.32 0.35
CA LYS A 128 16.22 18.24 -0.59
C LYS A 128 17.71 18.00 -0.68
N GLU A 129 18.38 17.76 0.45
CA GLU A 129 19.80 17.42 0.47
C GLU A 129 20.07 16.10 -0.25
N PHE A 130 19.24 15.09 -0.03
CA PHE A 130 19.31 13.83 -0.74
C PHE A 130 19.14 14.04 -2.25
N ALA A 131 18.12 14.78 -2.69
CA ALA A 131 17.93 15.09 -4.11
C ALA A 131 19.14 15.87 -4.67
N ALA A 132 19.66 16.87 -3.96
CA ALA A 132 20.83 17.63 -4.41
C ALA A 132 22.08 16.76 -4.63
N ASN A 133 22.28 15.75 -3.77
CA ASN A 133 23.45 14.88 -3.78
C ASN A 133 23.33 13.68 -4.73
N THR A 134 22.10 13.22 -5.02
CA THR A 134 21.86 11.97 -5.76
C THR A 134 21.25 12.17 -7.15
N SER A 135 20.67 13.34 -7.42
CA SER A 135 19.96 13.63 -8.67
C SER A 135 20.69 14.68 -9.54
N CYS A 136 20.19 14.90 -10.76
CA CYS A 136 20.79 15.85 -11.68
C CYS A 136 20.41 17.31 -11.32
N PRO A 137 21.12 18.33 -11.86
CA PRO A 137 20.92 19.74 -11.49
C PRO A 137 19.47 20.24 -11.55
N GLY A 138 18.65 19.71 -12.47
CA GLY A 138 17.23 20.07 -12.59
C GLY A 138 16.35 19.62 -11.42
N TRP A 139 16.83 18.72 -10.57
CA TRP A 139 16.08 18.10 -9.48
C TRP A 139 16.58 18.48 -8.07
N GLN A 140 17.61 19.32 -7.96
CA GLN A 140 18.27 19.68 -6.69
C GLN A 140 17.40 20.49 -5.69
N GLY A 141 16.14 20.78 -6.04
CA GLY A 141 15.15 21.36 -5.13
C GLY A 141 13.95 20.44 -4.84
N GLY A 142 13.96 19.22 -5.39
CA GLY A 142 12.92 18.24 -5.19
C GLY A 142 12.94 17.68 -3.78
N PHE A 143 11.77 17.54 -3.17
CA PHE A 143 11.59 16.93 -1.85
C PHE A 143 10.48 15.86 -1.85
N LEU A 144 9.88 15.63 -3.02
CA LEU A 144 8.87 14.61 -3.25
C LEU A 144 9.31 13.82 -4.47
N ALA A 145 9.12 12.50 -4.41
CA ALA A 145 9.27 11.61 -5.54
C ALA A 145 7.93 10.88 -5.75
N ALA A 146 7.47 10.82 -7.00
CA ALA A 146 6.40 9.92 -7.38
C ALA A 146 7.07 8.70 -8.03
N ASP A 147 6.79 7.50 -7.53
CA ASP A 147 7.26 6.27 -8.19
C ASP A 147 6.42 6.00 -9.45
N GLY A 148 7.08 5.56 -10.51
CA GLY A 148 6.49 5.29 -11.81
C GLY A 148 6.43 6.52 -12.72
N SER A 149 7.42 6.64 -13.60
CA SER A 149 7.28 7.46 -14.81
C SER A 149 6.85 6.57 -15.96
N VAL A 150 5.78 6.94 -16.65
CA VAL A 150 5.38 6.28 -17.89
C VAL A 150 6.19 6.85 -19.05
N ILE A 151 6.98 6.01 -19.72
CA ILE A 151 7.68 6.39 -20.95
C ILE A 151 6.72 6.19 -22.12
N PRO A 152 6.25 7.25 -22.79
CA PRO A 152 5.31 7.11 -23.90
C PRO A 152 5.99 6.41 -25.08
N LEU A 153 5.28 5.46 -25.66
CA LEU A 153 5.64 4.80 -26.91
C LEU A 153 4.97 5.53 -28.07
N PHE A 154 5.74 5.77 -29.14
CA PHE A 154 5.24 6.44 -30.34
C PHE A 154 4.11 5.68 -31.04
N GLN A 155 4.13 4.34 -30.96
CA GLN A 155 3.14 3.47 -31.59
C GLN A 155 2.93 2.21 -30.77
N LYS A 156 1.80 1.54 -31.01
CA LYS A 156 1.48 0.21 -30.47
C LYS A 156 2.62 -0.78 -30.75
N PRO A 157 3.18 -1.44 -29.72
CA PRO A 157 4.12 -2.54 -29.94
C PRO A 157 3.51 -3.65 -30.79
N GLY A 158 4.26 -4.14 -31.78
CA GLY A 158 3.80 -5.22 -32.66
C GLY A 158 3.61 -6.55 -31.93
N PHE A 159 4.26 -6.73 -30.78
CA PHE A 159 4.16 -7.92 -29.93
C PHE A 159 3.54 -7.53 -28.58
N TYR A 160 2.42 -8.16 -28.22
CA TYR A 160 1.66 -7.87 -27.00
C TYR A 160 1.39 -6.37 -26.76
N GLY A 161 0.90 -5.64 -27.77
CA GLY A 161 0.64 -4.20 -27.65
C GLY A 161 -0.37 -3.83 -26.54
N GLU A 162 -1.29 -4.74 -26.21
CA GLU A 162 -2.43 -4.49 -25.32
C GLU A 162 -2.00 -4.25 -23.87
N PRO A 163 -1.07 -5.04 -23.31
CA PRO A 163 -0.42 -4.75 -22.04
C PRO A 163 0.22 -3.36 -21.88
N PHE A 164 0.59 -2.70 -22.99
CA PHE A 164 1.21 -1.37 -22.96
C PHE A 164 0.18 -0.24 -23.04
N PHE A 165 -1.10 -0.54 -23.20
CA PHE A 165 -2.16 0.48 -23.30
C PHE A 165 -2.58 0.94 -21.90
N ASP A 166 -2.27 2.20 -21.58
CA ASP A 166 -2.49 2.79 -20.27
C ASP A 166 -3.88 3.43 -20.11
N TRP A 167 -4.22 3.80 -18.87
CA TRP A 167 -5.48 4.46 -18.51
C TRP A 167 -5.65 5.87 -19.13
N LYS A 168 -4.58 6.44 -19.68
CA LYS A 168 -4.60 7.72 -20.42
C LYS A 168 -4.81 7.50 -21.92
N SER A 169 -5.15 6.28 -22.33
CA SER A 169 -5.33 5.87 -23.73
C SER A 169 -4.06 6.04 -24.58
N ASN A 170 -2.88 5.90 -23.97
CA ASN A 170 -1.59 5.91 -24.67
C ASN A 170 -0.93 4.54 -24.59
N TYR A 171 0.03 4.29 -25.47
CA TYR A 171 0.97 3.20 -25.29
C TYR A 171 2.13 3.69 -24.46
N SER A 172 2.44 3.06 -23.33
CA SER A 172 3.56 3.46 -22.47
C SER A 172 4.22 2.30 -21.75
N LEU A 173 5.48 2.51 -21.35
CA LEU A 173 6.25 1.61 -20.50
C LEU A 173 6.27 2.16 -19.08
N ASN A 174 5.91 1.33 -18.10
CA ASN A 174 6.16 1.65 -16.70
C ASN A 174 7.67 1.63 -16.45
N CYS A 175 8.25 2.79 -16.19
CA CYS A 175 9.60 2.93 -15.67
C CYS A 175 9.48 3.16 -14.15
N GLN A 176 9.75 2.11 -13.38
CA GLN A 176 9.87 2.19 -11.93
C GLN A 176 11.35 2.19 -11.56
N VAL A 177 11.73 3.05 -10.62
CA VAL A 177 13.07 3.02 -10.05
C VAL A 177 13.04 2.01 -8.91
N CYS A 178 13.56 0.81 -9.15
CA CYS A 178 13.77 -0.15 -8.08
C CYS A 178 14.89 0.34 -7.17
N HIS A 179 14.55 1.02 -6.07
CA HIS A 179 15.52 1.27 -5.02
C HIS A 179 15.65 0.00 -4.18
N GLU A 180 16.80 -0.67 -4.25
CA GLU A 180 17.19 -1.60 -3.20
C GLU A 180 17.41 -0.73 -1.94
N PHE A 181 16.42 -0.67 -1.05
CA PHE A 181 16.59 -0.09 0.28
C PHE A 181 17.60 -0.95 1.04
N LEU A 182 18.89 -0.65 0.89
CA LEU A 182 19.84 -0.94 1.95
C LEU A 182 19.48 0.02 3.09
N GLY A 183 18.79 -0.54 4.09
CA GLY A 183 18.29 0.18 5.24
C GLY A 183 19.37 1.06 5.87
N ILE A 184 19.00 2.29 6.14
CA ILE A 184 19.68 3.13 7.12
C ILE A 184 18.57 3.60 8.05
N CYS A 185 18.81 3.33 9.33
CA CYS A 185 17.93 3.39 10.49
C CYS A 185 17.22 4.74 10.70
#